data_AF-A0A3D3ZR63-F1
#
_entry.id   AF-A0A3D3ZR63-F1
#
_cell.length_a   1.000
_cell.length_b   1.000
_cell.length_c   1.000
_cell.angle_alpha   90.00
_cell.angle_beta   90.00
_cell.angle_gamma   90.00
#
_symmetry.space_group_name_H-M   'P 1'
#
loop_
_entity.id
_entity.type
_entity.pdbx_description
1 polymer ?
#
loop_
_entity_poly.entity_id
_entity_poly.type
_entity_poly.pdbx_seq_one_letter_code
_entity_poly.pdbx_strand_id
1 'polypeptide(L)'
;MPNLSWMEMLVVGIVALIVIGPKDLPNLFRQVGQFVGKAKGMAREFSSAMNAAADETGMKDINKTIKAAANPQKFGVDKIREASQGAVKSTLKGGGETEALKSKLSDERAANAEKINKAMAKAAEDRMASEKAQAATEAASAAKFEAAKAAPKKAAAKKSAPKKTAAKKPAAKKTPAKKPAAKKTTPKAKTPSKDAK
;
A
#
# COMPACT_ATOMS: atom_id res chain seq x y z
N MET A 1 7.92 4.74 27.40
CA MET A 1 9.02 4.55 26.42
C MET A 1 8.68 5.39 25.20
N PRO A 2 9.57 6.27 24.70
CA PRO A 2 9.34 6.92 23.42
C PRO A 2 9.11 5.83 22.36
N ASN A 3 8.01 5.92 21.61
CA ASN A 3 7.65 4.92 20.61
C ASN A 3 8.79 4.80 19.60
N LEU A 4 9.51 3.68 19.62
CA LEU A 4 10.73 3.43 18.83
C LEU A 4 10.55 3.81 17.35
N SER A 5 9.35 3.55 16.82
CA SER A 5 8.95 3.84 15.44
C SER A 5 8.97 5.31 15.05
N TRP A 6 8.73 6.25 15.96
CA TRP A 6 8.78 7.69 15.63
C TRP A 6 10.22 8.20 15.59
N MET A 7 11.06 7.75 16.51
CA MET A 7 12.50 8.11 16.53
C MET A 7 13.25 7.47 15.35
N GLU A 8 12.92 6.22 14.98
CA GLU A 8 13.49 5.56 13.81
C GLU A 8 13.13 6.28 12.50
N MET A 9 11.88 6.73 12.35
CA MET A 9 11.47 7.52 11.18
C MET A 9 12.23 8.85 11.06
N LEU A 10 12.56 9.48 12.19
CA LEU A 10 13.35 10.70 12.22
C LEU A 10 14.81 10.46 11.77
N VAL A 11 15.43 9.37 12.25
CA VAL A 11 16.78 8.95 11.83
C VAL A 11 16.83 8.65 10.33
N VAL A 12 15.85 7.89 9.81
CA VAL A 12 15.76 7.58 8.38
C VAL A 12 15.57 8.86 7.54
N GLY A 13 14.79 9.81 8.03
CA GLY A 13 14.63 11.12 7.40
C GLY A 13 15.96 11.88 7.25
N ILE A 14 16.79 11.88 8.30
CA ILE A 14 18.13 12.51 8.27
C ILE A 14 19.06 11.78 7.30
N VAL A 15 19.13 10.45 7.37
CA VAL A 15 19.97 9.65 6.46
C VAL A 15 19.57 9.87 5.01
N ALA A 16 18.26 9.93 4.73
CA ALA A 16 17.75 10.17 3.38
C ALA A 16 18.10 11.58 2.87
N LEU A 17 18.16 12.61 3.73
CA LEU A 17 18.65 13.94 3.34
C LEU A 17 20.13 13.94 2.94
N ILE A 18 20.96 13.11 3.60
CA ILE A 18 22.39 13.02 3.32
C ILE A 18 22.65 12.23 2.03
N VAL A 19 21.97 11.09 1.87
CA VAL A 19 22.22 10.14 0.77
C VAL A 19 21.62 10.62 -0.55
N ILE A 20 20.37 11.08 -0.53
CA ILE A 20 19.66 11.56 -1.73
C ILE A 20 19.87 13.06 -1.94
N GLY A 21 20.15 13.81 -0.87
CA GLY A 21 20.31 15.25 -0.92
C GLY A 21 19.03 16.00 -0.50
N PRO A 22 19.18 17.15 0.19
CA PRO A 22 18.06 17.88 0.80
C PRO A 22 17.07 18.49 -0.20
N LYS A 23 17.44 18.59 -1.48
CA LYS A 23 16.59 19.14 -2.56
C LYS A 23 15.87 18.07 -3.37
N ASP A 24 16.40 16.85 -3.41
CA ASP A 24 15.87 15.79 -4.26
C ASP A 24 14.76 15.00 -3.56
N LEU A 25 14.86 14.80 -2.24
CA LEU A 25 13.78 14.24 -1.42
C LEU A 25 12.43 14.98 -1.56
N PRO A 26 12.36 16.32 -1.36
CA PRO A 26 11.10 17.03 -1.47
C PRO A 26 10.53 16.98 -2.89
N ASN A 27 11.39 16.94 -3.91
CA ASN A 27 10.93 16.81 -5.29
C ASN A 27 10.39 15.40 -5.60
N LEU A 28 11.03 14.35 -5.06
CA LEU A 28 10.55 12.96 -5.13
C LEU A 28 9.21 12.78 -4.43
N PHE A 29 9.05 13.33 -3.22
CA PHE A 29 7.77 13.29 -2.50
C PHE A 29 6.65 13.98 -3.26
N ARG A 30 6.95 15.07 -3.98
CA ARG A 30 5.96 15.73 -4.85
C ARG A 30 5.56 14.84 -6.03
N GLN A 31 6.50 14.13 -6.65
CA GLN A 31 6.22 13.22 -7.77
C GLN A 31 5.41 12.01 -7.32
N VAL A 32 5.85 11.32 -6.25
CA VAL A 32 5.14 10.19 -5.66
C VAL A 32 3.78 10.63 -5.15
N GLY A 33 3.71 11.76 -4.46
CA GLY A 33 2.45 12.30 -3.93
C GLY A 33 1.43 12.63 -5.03
N GLN A 34 1.85 13.17 -6.17
CA GLN A 34 0.97 13.40 -7.31
C GLN A 34 0.44 12.09 -7.91
N PHE A 35 1.30 11.07 -8.01
CA PHE A 35 0.89 9.76 -8.51
C PHE A 35 -0.09 9.07 -7.56
N VAL A 36 0.24 9.02 -6.26
CA VAL A 36 -0.64 8.48 -5.21
C VAL A 36 -1.95 9.26 -5.13
N GLY A 37 -1.92 10.58 -5.30
CA GLY A 37 -3.11 11.42 -5.32
C GLY A 37 -4.06 11.08 -6.47
N LYS A 38 -3.53 10.91 -7.69
CA LYS A 38 -4.30 10.48 -8.87
C LYS A 38 -4.85 9.06 -8.70
N ALA A 39 -4.02 8.14 -8.23
CA ALA A 39 -4.44 6.76 -7.94
C ALA A 39 -5.53 6.71 -6.85
N LYS A 40 -5.44 7.55 -5.82
CA LYS A 40 -6.46 7.65 -4.76
C LYS A 40 -7.77 8.28 -5.24
N GLY A 41 -7.70 9.22 -6.18
CA GLY A 41 -8.87 9.67 -6.94
C GLY A 41 -9.51 8.47 -7.62
N MET A 42 -8.80 7.85 -8.57
CA MET A 42 -9.31 6.70 -9.34
C MET A 42 -9.86 5.57 -8.45
N ALA A 43 -9.22 5.30 -7.31
CA ALA A 43 -9.69 4.32 -6.33
C ALA A 43 -11.00 4.72 -5.64
N ARG A 44 -11.26 6.02 -5.42
CA ARG A 44 -12.55 6.53 -4.92
C ARG A 44 -13.65 6.35 -5.95
N GLU A 45 -13.37 6.64 -7.21
CA GLU A 45 -14.35 6.43 -8.29
C GLU A 45 -14.64 4.94 -8.52
N PHE A 46 -13.61 4.09 -8.50
CA PHE A 46 -13.78 2.63 -8.55
C PHE A 46 -14.52 2.10 -7.33
N SER A 47 -14.18 2.57 -6.12
CA SER A 47 -14.92 2.18 -4.91
C SER A 47 -16.38 2.62 -4.98
N SER A 48 -16.68 3.80 -5.53
CA SER A 48 -18.04 4.30 -5.68
C SER A 48 -18.82 3.45 -6.69
N ALA A 49 -18.24 3.16 -7.85
CA ALA A 49 -18.85 2.31 -8.88
C ALA A 49 -18.99 0.85 -8.42
N MET A 50 -17.99 0.31 -7.73
CA MET A 50 -18.01 -1.05 -7.19
C MET A 50 -18.99 -1.19 -6.03
N ASN A 51 -19.17 -0.18 -5.17
CA ASN A 51 -20.24 -0.23 -4.17
C ASN A 51 -21.62 -0.18 -4.82
N ALA A 52 -21.81 0.68 -5.83
CA ALA A 52 -23.08 0.75 -6.58
C ALA A 52 -23.41 -0.59 -7.29
N ALA A 53 -22.41 -1.27 -7.87
CA ALA A 53 -22.59 -2.57 -8.52
C ALA A 53 -22.64 -3.76 -7.52
N ALA A 54 -21.96 -3.66 -6.38
CA ALA A 54 -21.96 -4.70 -5.35
C ALA A 54 -23.29 -4.80 -4.59
N ASP A 55 -24.03 -3.69 -4.51
CA ASP A 55 -25.37 -3.66 -3.90
C ASP A 55 -26.40 -4.49 -4.69
N GLU A 56 -26.21 -4.67 -6.00
CA GLU A 56 -27.04 -5.57 -6.84
C GLU A 56 -26.54 -7.02 -6.90
N THR A 57 -25.24 -7.25 -6.68
CA THR A 57 -24.59 -8.56 -6.95
C THR A 57 -24.24 -9.38 -5.70
N GLY A 58 -24.68 -8.96 -4.51
CA GLY A 58 -24.43 -9.71 -3.26
C GLY A 58 -22.97 -9.71 -2.78
N MET A 59 -22.11 -8.87 -3.37
CA MET A 59 -20.68 -8.79 -3.01
C MET A 59 -20.41 -8.00 -1.71
N LYS A 60 -21.47 -7.67 -0.96
CA LYS A 60 -21.42 -6.87 0.27
C LYS A 60 -20.63 -7.57 1.38
N ASP A 61 -20.74 -8.90 1.46
CA ASP A 61 -20.01 -9.72 2.43
C ASP A 61 -18.51 -9.81 2.13
N ILE A 62 -18.15 -9.82 0.85
CA ILE A 62 -16.76 -9.79 0.39
C ILE A 62 -16.13 -8.44 0.74
N ASN A 63 -16.84 -7.34 0.46
CA ASN A 63 -16.41 -5.99 0.85
C ASN A 63 -16.26 -5.85 2.38
N LYS A 64 -17.15 -6.47 3.16
CA LYS A 64 -17.08 -6.47 4.63
C LYS A 64 -15.86 -7.24 5.14
N THR A 65 -15.54 -8.38 4.52
CA THR A 65 -14.38 -9.22 4.86
C THR A 65 -13.07 -8.53 4.47
N ILE A 66 -13.00 -7.93 3.28
CA ILE A 66 -11.82 -7.16 2.84
C ILE A 66 -11.58 -5.95 3.76
N LYS A 67 -12.65 -5.23 4.15
CA LYS A 67 -12.54 -4.12 5.11
C LYS A 67 -12.10 -4.60 6.50
N ALA A 68 -12.59 -5.75 6.96
CA ALA A 68 -12.18 -6.35 8.22
C ALA A 68 -10.71 -6.79 8.22
N ALA A 69 -10.22 -7.32 7.10
CA ALA A 69 -8.82 -7.68 6.92
C ALA A 69 -7.91 -6.44 6.82
N ALA A 70 -8.35 -5.39 6.12
CA ALA A 70 -7.58 -4.17 5.94
C ALA A 70 -7.51 -3.29 7.21
N ASN A 71 -8.53 -3.35 8.07
CA ASN A 71 -8.57 -2.60 9.33
C ASN A 71 -9.25 -3.40 10.45
N PRO A 72 -8.57 -4.43 11.01
CA PRO A 72 -9.14 -5.31 12.01
C PRO A 72 -9.51 -4.58 13.30
N GLN A 73 -8.72 -3.58 13.69
CA GLN A 73 -8.95 -2.75 14.87
C GLN A 73 -10.22 -1.90 14.74
N LYS A 74 -10.41 -1.21 13.60
CA LYS A 74 -11.62 -0.38 13.39
C LYS A 74 -12.87 -1.23 13.25
N PHE A 75 -12.80 -2.33 12.50
CA PHE A 75 -13.93 -3.23 12.34
C PHE A 75 -14.37 -3.87 13.67
N GLY A 76 -13.43 -4.20 14.56
CA GLY A 76 -13.72 -4.67 15.92
C GLY A 76 -14.44 -3.62 16.75
N VAL A 77 -13.98 -2.36 16.73
CA VAL A 77 -14.60 -1.25 17.46
C VAL A 77 -15.99 -0.90 16.90
N ASP A 78 -16.17 -0.91 15.57
CA ASP A 78 -17.46 -0.69 14.94
C ASP A 78 -18.47 -1.80 15.29
N LYS A 79 -18.04 -3.07 15.31
CA LYS A 79 -18.88 -4.19 15.78
C LYS A 79 -19.21 -4.09 17.27
N ILE A 80 -18.27 -3.67 18.11
CA ILE A 80 -18.51 -3.47 19.54
C ILE A 80 -19.51 -2.32 19.75
N ARG A 81 -19.40 -1.25 18.97
CA ARG A 81 -20.33 -0.11 18.99
C ARG A 81 -21.72 -0.50 18.50
N GLU A 82 -21.81 -1.28 17.42
CA GLU A 82 -23.06 -1.80 16.87
C GLU A 82 -23.73 -2.79 17.84
N ALA A 83 -22.95 -3.68 18.46
CA ALA A 83 -23.43 -4.60 19.49
C ALA A 83 -23.85 -3.87 20.77
N SER A 84 -23.14 -2.82 21.17
CA SER A 84 -23.49 -1.98 22.31
C SER A 84 -24.78 -1.20 22.04
N GLN A 85 -24.92 -0.58 20.86
CA GLN A 85 -26.16 0.11 20.47
C GLN A 85 -27.35 -0.85 20.29
N GLY A 86 -27.10 -2.02 19.71
CA GLY A 86 -28.09 -3.10 19.57
C GLY A 86 -28.52 -3.65 20.92
N ALA A 87 -27.59 -3.87 21.85
CA ALA A 87 -27.89 -4.29 23.22
C ALA A 87 -28.68 -3.22 23.98
N VAL A 88 -28.30 -1.94 23.89
CA VAL A 88 -29.06 -0.84 24.50
C VAL A 88 -30.48 -0.77 23.92
N LYS A 89 -30.63 -0.88 22.60
CA LYS A 89 -31.94 -0.88 21.92
C LYS A 89 -32.78 -2.13 22.23
N SER A 90 -32.15 -3.29 22.41
CA SER A 90 -32.81 -4.56 22.74
C SER A 90 -33.20 -4.63 24.22
N THR A 91 -32.35 -4.13 25.13
CA THR A 91 -32.68 -3.98 26.56
C THR A 91 -33.87 -3.02 26.75
N LEU A 92 -34.00 -2.01 25.90
CA LEU A 92 -35.17 -1.12 25.87
C LEU A 92 -36.44 -1.78 25.29
N LYS A 93 -36.36 -2.94 24.60
CA LYS A 93 -37.49 -3.52 23.85
C LYS A 93 -37.83 -4.99 24.13
N GLY A 94 -36.96 -5.78 24.76
CA GLY A 94 -37.21 -7.21 24.98
C GLY A 94 -36.14 -7.87 25.84
N GLY A 95 -36.41 -7.98 27.14
CA GLY A 95 -35.46 -8.49 28.13
C GLY A 95 -35.39 -10.02 28.28
N GLY A 96 -36.26 -10.82 27.63
CA GLY A 96 -36.39 -12.25 27.91
C GLY A 96 -35.74 -13.21 26.91
N GLU A 97 -35.82 -12.95 25.61
CA GLU A 97 -35.42 -13.93 24.57
C GLU A 97 -33.90 -13.91 24.27
N THR A 98 -33.21 -12.88 24.75
CA THR A 98 -31.79 -12.63 24.47
C THR A 98 -30.86 -13.61 25.20
N GLU A 99 -31.23 -14.12 26.38
CA GLU A 99 -30.40 -15.06 27.13
C GLU A 99 -30.39 -16.46 26.50
N ALA A 100 -31.54 -16.97 26.06
CA ALA A 100 -31.63 -18.28 25.42
C ALA A 100 -30.84 -18.36 24.10
N LEU A 101 -30.84 -17.27 23.32
CA LEU A 101 -30.07 -17.16 22.08
C LEU A 101 -28.56 -17.00 22.35
N LYS A 102 -28.20 -16.30 23.42
CA LYS A 102 -26.79 -16.12 23.81
C LYS A 102 -26.15 -17.43 24.26
N SER A 103 -26.86 -18.26 25.01
CA SER A 103 -26.38 -19.57 25.44
C SER A 103 -26.16 -20.53 24.27
N LYS A 104 -27.11 -20.59 23.32
CA LYS A 104 -26.95 -21.43 22.11
C LYS A 104 -25.77 -20.97 21.24
N LEU A 105 -25.53 -19.67 21.11
CA LEU A 105 -24.37 -19.16 20.37
C LEU A 105 -23.03 -19.33 21.08
N SER A 106 -22.99 -19.35 22.43
CA SER A 106 -21.76 -19.63 23.15
C SER A 106 -21.31 -21.08 22.97
N ASP A 107 -22.26 -22.03 22.97
CA ASP A 107 -21.96 -23.45 22.80
C ASP A 107 -21.45 -23.74 21.38
N GLU A 108 -22.06 -23.13 20.35
CA GLU A 108 -21.61 -23.27 18.97
C GLU A 108 -20.22 -22.64 18.72
N ARG A 109 -19.95 -21.50 19.36
CA ARG A 109 -18.62 -20.85 19.29
C ARG A 109 -17.55 -21.65 20.01
N ALA A 110 -17.85 -22.25 21.15
CA ALA A 110 -16.91 -23.11 21.87
C ALA A 110 -16.53 -24.34 21.03
N ALA A 111 -17.52 -25.01 20.44
CA ALA A 111 -17.29 -26.16 19.56
C ALA A 111 -16.48 -25.81 18.30
N ASN A 112 -16.68 -24.61 17.73
CA ASN A 112 -15.91 -24.16 16.58
C ASN A 112 -14.46 -23.76 16.98
N ALA A 113 -14.28 -23.10 18.12
CA ALA A 113 -12.97 -22.74 18.63
C ALA A 113 -12.10 -23.98 18.91
N GLU A 114 -12.68 -25.06 19.47
CA GLU A 114 -11.96 -26.32 19.68
C GLU A 114 -11.53 -26.98 18.35
N LYS A 115 -12.41 -26.97 17.34
CA LYS A 115 -12.08 -27.50 16.01
C LYS A 115 -10.94 -26.72 15.35
N ILE A 116 -10.99 -25.39 15.44
CA ILE A 116 -9.94 -24.51 14.90
C ILE A 116 -8.62 -24.74 15.65
N ASN A 117 -8.63 -24.78 16.98
CA ASN A 117 -7.43 -25.01 17.78
C ASN A 117 -6.80 -26.38 17.48
N LYS A 118 -7.61 -27.42 17.34
CA LYS A 118 -7.12 -28.77 17.01
C LYS A 118 -6.54 -28.85 15.59
N ALA A 119 -7.18 -28.21 14.62
CA ALA A 119 -6.67 -28.15 13.24
C ALA A 119 -5.36 -27.34 13.16
N MET A 120 -5.27 -26.23 13.89
CA MET A 120 -4.08 -25.39 13.96
C MET A 120 -2.91 -26.11 14.65
N ALA A 121 -3.16 -26.84 15.74
CA ALA A 121 -2.14 -27.63 16.41
C ALA A 121 -1.56 -28.70 15.48
N LYS A 122 -2.42 -29.43 14.77
CA LYS A 122 -1.99 -30.45 13.80
C LYS A 122 -1.20 -29.84 12.64
N ALA A 123 -1.67 -28.71 12.08
CA ALA A 123 -0.97 -28.02 11.01
C ALA A 123 0.39 -27.45 11.45
N ALA A 124 0.53 -27.02 12.71
CA ALA A 124 1.79 -26.56 13.26
C ALA A 124 2.80 -27.72 13.42
N GLU A 125 2.36 -28.89 13.87
CA GLU A 125 3.20 -30.09 13.98
C GLU A 125 3.67 -30.57 12.59
N ASP A 126 2.78 -30.63 11.60
CA ASP A 126 3.12 -31.01 10.22
C ASP A 126 4.13 -30.02 9.59
N ARG A 127 4.01 -28.73 9.91
CA ARG A 127 4.95 -27.71 9.44
C ARG A 127 6.31 -27.83 10.10
N MET A 128 6.36 -28.07 11.42
CA MET A 128 7.62 -28.29 12.14
C MET A 128 8.33 -29.57 11.68
N ALA A 129 7.58 -30.62 11.31
CA ALA A 129 8.14 -31.85 10.77
C ALA A 129 8.73 -31.66 9.37
N SER A 130 8.03 -30.91 8.50
CA SER A 130 8.50 -30.63 7.14
C SER A 130 9.67 -29.63 7.10
N GLU A 131 9.70 -28.63 7.98
CA GLU A 131 10.84 -27.71 8.11
C GLU A 131 12.11 -28.43 8.63
N LYS A 132 11.97 -29.37 9.57
CA LYS A 132 13.10 -30.22 10.01
C LYS A 132 13.62 -31.14 8.90
N ALA A 133 12.74 -31.70 8.09
CA ALA A 133 13.13 -32.53 6.95
C ALA A 133 13.84 -31.71 5.86
N GLN A 134 13.35 -30.49 5.58
CA GLN A 134 13.93 -29.59 4.59
C GLN A 134 15.30 -29.03 5.05
N ALA A 135 15.43 -28.65 6.32
CA ALA A 135 16.69 -28.20 6.90
C ALA A 135 17.79 -29.28 6.84
N ALA A 136 17.42 -30.55 7.04
CA ALA A 136 18.37 -31.67 6.90
C ALA A 136 18.81 -31.88 5.44
N THR A 137 17.92 -31.70 4.47
CA THR A 137 18.27 -31.80 3.03
C THR A 137 19.10 -30.61 2.54
N GLU A 138 18.87 -29.42 3.07
CA GLU A 138 19.59 -28.20 2.67
C GLU A 138 21.02 -28.18 3.25
N ALA A 139 21.20 -28.66 4.48
CA ALA A 139 22.53 -28.86 5.09
C ALA A 139 23.37 -29.90 4.32
N ALA A 140 22.76 -30.97 3.82
CA ALA A 140 23.44 -31.97 3.00
C ALA A 140 23.82 -31.43 1.61
N SER A 141 23.04 -30.50 1.06
CA SER A 141 23.32 -29.84 -0.23
C SER A 141 24.45 -28.80 -0.12
N ALA A 142 24.45 -28.01 0.97
CA ALA A 142 25.48 -27.00 1.22
C ALA A 142 26.89 -27.60 1.41
N ALA A 143 26.99 -28.74 2.10
CA ALA A 143 28.26 -29.46 2.26
C ALA A 143 28.85 -29.97 0.93
N LYS A 144 28.01 -30.27 -0.07
CA LYS A 144 28.45 -30.65 -1.42
C LYS A 144 28.94 -29.46 -2.25
N PHE A 145 28.42 -28.26 -1.99
CA PHE A 145 28.79 -27.05 -2.74
C PHE A 145 30.13 -26.45 -2.25
N GLU A 146 30.44 -26.52 -0.96
CA GLU A 146 31.73 -26.03 -0.43
C GLU A 146 32.93 -26.85 -0.91
N ALA A 147 32.79 -28.16 -1.11
CA ALA A 147 33.87 -29.01 -1.62
C ALA A 147 34.31 -28.66 -3.05
N ALA A 148 33.45 -27.98 -3.83
CA ALA A 148 33.72 -27.64 -5.24
C ALA A 148 34.46 -26.30 -5.44
N LYS A 149 34.57 -25.44 -4.40
CA LYS A 149 35.09 -24.06 -4.53
C LYS A 149 36.57 -23.90 -4.18
N ALA A 150 37.23 -24.94 -3.68
CA ALA A 150 38.61 -24.88 -3.16
C ALA A 150 39.75 -25.04 -4.21
N ALA A 151 39.60 -24.50 -5.42
CA ALA A 151 40.70 -24.44 -6.40
C ALA A 151 40.94 -22.98 -6.89
N PRO A 152 42.04 -22.29 -6.51
CA PRO A 152 42.20 -20.87 -6.78
C PRO A 152 42.85 -20.59 -8.15
N LYS A 153 42.32 -19.59 -8.88
CA LYS A 153 42.97 -19.00 -10.08
C LYS A 153 43.46 -17.58 -9.81
N LYS A 154 44.69 -17.35 -10.26
CA LYS A 154 45.62 -16.22 -10.05
C LYS A 154 45.45 -15.13 -11.13
N ALA A 155 45.46 -13.86 -10.68
CA ALA A 155 45.94 -12.61 -11.31
C ALA A 155 45.62 -12.25 -12.78
N ALA A 156 45.16 -11.01 -13.02
CA ALA A 156 45.98 -9.91 -13.62
C ALA A 156 45.15 -8.67 -14.03
N ALA A 157 45.72 -7.49 -13.75
CA ALA A 157 45.26 -6.16 -14.13
C ALA A 157 46.19 -5.52 -15.19
N LYS A 158 45.70 -4.57 -16.04
CA LYS A 158 46.44 -3.49 -16.76
C LYS A 158 45.45 -2.64 -17.59
N LYS A 159 45.21 -1.34 -17.32
CA LYS A 159 45.92 -0.06 -17.67
C LYS A 159 45.55 0.58 -19.04
N SER A 160 44.90 1.77 -19.00
CA SER A 160 45.15 3.09 -19.69
C SER A 160 45.94 3.15 -21.02
N ALA A 161 45.76 4.02 -22.04
CA ALA A 161 44.88 5.16 -22.43
C ALA A 161 45.23 5.57 -23.92
N PRO A 162 45.02 6.79 -24.50
CA PRO A 162 44.16 7.10 -25.67
C PRO A 162 44.82 7.80 -26.92
N LYS A 163 44.19 7.84 -28.13
CA LYS A 163 44.24 8.97 -29.12
C LYS A 163 43.48 8.77 -30.47
N LYS A 164 42.71 9.82 -30.87
CA LYS A 164 42.48 10.45 -32.22
C LYS A 164 41.84 9.59 -33.35
N THR A 165 40.96 10.06 -34.27
CA THR A 165 40.73 11.39 -34.89
C THR A 165 39.42 11.45 -35.72
N ALA A 166 38.86 12.67 -35.86
CA ALA A 166 38.11 13.26 -37.00
C ALA A 166 36.70 12.70 -37.37
N ALA A 167 35.67 13.47 -37.72
CA ALA A 167 35.59 14.85 -38.23
C ALA A 167 34.25 15.54 -37.90
N LYS A 168 34.30 16.82 -37.48
CA LYS A 168 33.20 17.78 -37.58
C LYS A 168 33.79 19.18 -37.74
N LYS A 169 33.51 19.86 -38.86
CA LYS A 169 33.66 21.31 -39.00
C LYS A 169 32.39 21.92 -39.66
N PRO A 170 32.14 23.22 -39.44
CA PRO A 170 30.80 23.81 -39.31
C PRO A 170 30.59 25.04 -40.23
N ALA A 171 29.37 25.61 -40.21
CA ALA A 171 29.06 27.06 -40.25
C ALA A 171 27.53 27.21 -40.42
N ALA A 172 26.77 27.79 -39.48
CA ALA A 172 26.62 29.23 -39.16
C ALA A 172 25.85 29.96 -40.28
N LYS A 173 24.87 30.86 -40.11
CA LYS A 173 24.53 31.86 -39.07
C LYS A 173 23.25 32.57 -39.63
N LYS A 174 22.19 32.97 -38.91
CA LYS A 174 22.04 34.26 -38.19
C LYS A 174 20.57 34.41 -37.74
N THR A 175 20.36 34.77 -36.48
CA THR A 175 19.21 35.55 -35.98
C THR A 175 19.48 37.06 -36.26
N PRO A 176 18.50 38.00 -36.17
CA PRO A 176 18.06 38.53 -34.87
C PRO A 176 16.62 39.13 -34.74
N ALA A 177 16.11 39.03 -33.50
CA ALA A 177 15.39 40.06 -32.70
C ALA A 177 14.08 40.73 -33.17
N LYS A 178 13.02 40.70 -32.33
CA LYS A 178 12.61 41.81 -31.43
C LYS A 178 11.40 41.45 -30.51
N LYS A 179 11.52 41.75 -29.21
CA LYS A 179 10.46 41.91 -28.17
C LYS A 179 10.03 43.42 -28.17
N PRO A 180 9.12 43.99 -27.32
CA PRO A 180 8.15 43.46 -26.33
C PRO A 180 6.77 44.20 -26.23
N ALA A 181 5.93 43.74 -25.29
CA ALA A 181 5.11 44.52 -24.32
C ALA A 181 3.59 44.80 -24.54
N ALA A 182 2.83 44.54 -23.45
CA ALA A 182 1.67 45.30 -22.89
C ALA A 182 0.39 45.45 -23.73
N LYS A 183 -0.84 45.70 -23.26
CA LYS A 183 -1.61 45.69 -21.99
C LYS A 183 -2.94 46.40 -22.36
N LYS A 184 -4.07 45.89 -21.87
CA LYS A 184 -5.37 46.58 -21.60
C LYS A 184 -6.38 46.91 -22.73
N THR A 185 -7.66 46.67 -22.35
CA THR A 185 -8.92 47.43 -22.65
C THR A 185 -9.47 47.33 -24.09
N THR A 186 -10.77 47.15 -24.39
CA THR A 186 -12.04 47.64 -23.80
C THR A 186 -13.25 46.80 -24.31
N PRO A 187 -14.46 46.96 -23.74
CA PRO A 187 -15.61 46.07 -23.91
C PRO A 187 -16.45 46.42 -25.16
N LYS A 188 -17.24 45.46 -25.67
CA LYS A 188 -18.28 45.75 -26.66
C LYS A 188 -19.60 45.09 -26.25
N ALA A 189 -20.52 45.96 -25.87
CA ALA A 189 -21.94 45.70 -25.71
C ALA A 189 -22.55 45.10 -26.99
N LYS A 190 -23.52 44.20 -26.80
CA LYS A 190 -24.67 43.99 -27.69
C LYS A 190 -25.71 43.14 -26.95
N THR A 191 -26.69 43.80 -26.34
CA THR A 191 -28.06 43.28 -26.18
C THR A 191 -28.66 43.09 -27.59
N PRO A 192 -29.57 42.13 -27.79
CA PRO A 192 -30.99 42.46 -27.66
C PRO A 192 -31.87 41.38 -27.01
N SER A 193 -32.86 41.87 -26.26
CA SER A 193 -34.29 41.50 -26.28
C SER A 193 -34.69 40.01 -26.32
N LYS A 194 -35.43 39.56 -25.30
CA LYS A 194 -36.92 39.53 -25.25
C LYS A 194 -37.45 38.31 -24.48
N ASP A 195 -38.43 38.58 -23.61
CA ASP A 195 -39.58 37.74 -23.22
C ASP A 195 -39.34 36.30 -22.71
N ALA A 196 -39.72 36.03 -21.45
CA ALA A 196 -40.99 35.40 -21.10
C ALA A 196 -40.92 34.61 -19.77
N LYS A 197 -41.78 35.05 -18.84
CA LYS A 197 -42.46 34.30 -17.76
C LYS A 197 -41.64 33.86 -16.53
#